data_AF-A0A4Q6E3W9-F1
#
_entry.id   AF-A0A4Q6E3W9-F1
#
_cell.length_a   1.000
_cell.length_b   1.000
_cell.length_c   1.000
_cell.angle_alpha   90.00
_cell.angle_beta   90.00
_cell.angle_gamma   90.00
#
_symmetry.space_group_name_H-M   'P 1'
#
loop_
_entity.id
_entity.type
_entity.pdbx_description
1 polymer ?
#
loop_
_entity_poly.entity_id
_entity_poly.type
_entity_poly.pdbx_seq_one_letter_code
_entity_poly.pdbx_strand_id
1 'polypeptide(L)'
;MERYKFYYVLITVLLVTGSVSRMAAQQVAKSTGVHIVTNTANIYKVVTGDYTVSYKTGASYFSIHRRGKEGLQGKFFTLQPGGGNKEVDVFNPSQISKFTCAGNGSNISLTVTGKNSWCTYSAIVSLPKNNPGLINSKLMIQVLPGKKSPADVFKGQYPELAYVQGKAKVSPRLTYYFNSTPHAFTYHTIKEDSASIPDFNQFLYFGDDEVLGSTVQQYVDFTSLNDYYKQSGTVIFNSVRQPAGSLAAAAEDEQGNTGTFGFDIPESHKALIAGKPLLVSNSWLILKSGSPKINEPTVYCKRFAEGVSTIYDHIQKPEHKFYDWPKIVEQGYQSLVKLKKEHNKQILFHQANMGSIQRYNQKFGSPTGDALMANSDDEWNRVQTKLPYGDAWQYLFPLIMAGEYGNEFNNEAARKVFLAGADNVVLAGQKLNYVFPLRIKADFSNPDNWRNQYDCTGAYVYLMLMYHDATKKQLYLDEAKKAGDRLLKMGFEFPFEFTTTALGPLGMIRL
;
A
#
# COMPACT_ATOMS: atom_id res chain seq x y z
N MET A 1 -51.56 -36.24 -43.89
CA MET A 1 -50.24 -35.59 -44.12
C MET A 1 -50.02 -34.31 -43.31
N GLU A 2 -51.02 -33.75 -42.62
CA GLU A 2 -50.85 -32.50 -41.85
C GLU A 2 -50.33 -32.68 -40.40
N ARG A 3 -50.52 -33.85 -39.76
CA ARG A 3 -50.05 -34.08 -38.38
C ARG A 3 -48.52 -34.17 -38.22
N TYR A 4 -47.77 -34.36 -39.31
CA TYR A 4 -46.30 -34.41 -39.28
C TYR A 4 -45.62 -33.03 -39.43
N LYS A 5 -46.34 -32.00 -39.92
CA LYS A 5 -45.79 -30.64 -40.06
C LYS A 5 -45.69 -29.91 -38.71
N PHE A 6 -46.58 -30.20 -37.76
CA PHE A 6 -46.56 -29.59 -36.42
C PHE A 6 -45.38 -30.06 -35.56
N TYR A 7 -44.99 -31.34 -35.67
CA TYR A 7 -43.85 -31.90 -34.92
C TYR A 7 -42.50 -31.33 -35.40
N TYR A 8 -42.34 -31.07 -36.70
CA TYR A 8 -41.12 -30.48 -37.25
C TYR A 8 -40.92 -29.03 -36.82
N VAL A 9 -41.99 -28.24 -36.73
CA VAL A 9 -41.92 -26.84 -36.25
C VAL A 9 -41.59 -26.78 -34.76
N LEU A 10 -42.16 -27.66 -33.94
CA LEU A 10 -41.89 -27.69 -32.50
C LEU A 10 -40.44 -28.11 -32.18
N ILE A 11 -39.90 -29.11 -32.90
CA ILE A 11 -38.52 -29.58 -32.75
C ILE A 11 -37.52 -28.52 -33.24
N THR A 12 -37.83 -27.80 -34.34
CA THR A 12 -36.97 -26.72 -34.85
C THR A 12 -36.95 -25.53 -33.89
N VAL A 13 -38.10 -25.16 -33.30
CA VAL A 13 -38.17 -24.09 -32.29
C VAL A 13 -37.43 -24.48 -31.00
N LEU A 14 -37.54 -25.74 -30.54
CA LEU A 14 -36.78 -26.24 -29.37
C LEU A 14 -35.27 -26.33 -29.62
N LEU A 15 -34.84 -26.71 -30.82
CA LEU A 15 -33.42 -26.77 -31.20
C LEU A 15 -32.82 -25.37 -31.41
N VAL A 16 -33.57 -24.44 -32.02
CA VAL A 16 -33.12 -23.05 -32.22
C VAL A 16 -33.10 -22.30 -30.88
N THR A 17 -34.10 -22.44 -30.01
CA THR A 17 -34.07 -21.84 -28.67
C THR A 17 -32.96 -22.42 -27.81
N GLY A 18 -32.73 -23.74 -27.84
CA GLY A 18 -31.61 -24.38 -27.15
C GLY A 18 -30.23 -23.94 -27.67
N SER A 19 -30.09 -23.71 -28.97
CA SER A 19 -28.83 -23.26 -29.60
C SER A 19 -28.55 -21.77 -29.34
N VAL A 20 -29.57 -20.92 -29.40
CA VAL A 20 -29.49 -19.48 -29.07
C VAL A 20 -29.18 -19.29 -27.58
N SER A 21 -29.78 -20.09 -26.69
CA SER A 21 -29.44 -20.08 -25.26
C SER A 21 -28.00 -20.54 -24.99
N ARG A 22 -27.48 -21.53 -25.73
CA ARG A 22 -26.06 -21.96 -25.60
C ARG A 22 -25.08 -20.92 -26.15
N MET A 23 -25.38 -20.28 -27.28
CA MET A 23 -24.54 -19.20 -27.82
C MET A 23 -24.56 -17.96 -26.93
N ALA A 24 -25.73 -17.55 -26.42
CA ALA A 24 -25.83 -16.45 -25.46
C ALA A 24 -25.09 -16.78 -24.16
N ALA A 25 -25.21 -18.00 -23.64
CA ALA A 25 -24.44 -18.44 -22.47
C ALA A 25 -22.92 -18.46 -22.73
N GLN A 26 -22.48 -18.90 -23.90
CA GLN A 26 -21.05 -18.86 -24.29
C GLN A 26 -20.53 -17.43 -24.49
N GLN A 27 -21.36 -16.52 -25.02
CA GLN A 27 -20.99 -15.12 -25.23
C GLN A 27 -20.94 -14.36 -23.91
N VAL A 28 -21.88 -14.61 -22.98
CA VAL A 28 -21.83 -14.13 -21.59
C VAL A 28 -20.64 -14.73 -20.85
N ALA A 29 -20.29 -16.00 -21.09
CA ALA A 29 -19.10 -16.62 -20.51
C ALA A 29 -17.78 -15.99 -20.99
N LYS A 30 -17.76 -15.31 -22.14
CA LYS A 30 -16.58 -14.61 -22.68
C LYS A 30 -16.55 -13.10 -22.38
N SER A 31 -17.66 -12.53 -21.94
CA SER A 31 -17.74 -11.12 -21.54
C SER A 31 -16.81 -10.85 -20.35
N THR A 32 -15.85 -9.94 -20.52
CA THR A 32 -14.97 -9.43 -19.46
C THR A 32 -15.52 -8.14 -18.81
N GLY A 33 -16.70 -7.67 -19.23
CA GLY A 33 -17.34 -6.49 -18.63
C GLY A 33 -18.00 -6.79 -17.29
N VAL A 34 -18.40 -5.74 -16.57
CA VAL A 34 -19.14 -5.89 -15.31
C VAL A 34 -20.63 -6.08 -15.57
N HIS A 35 -21.22 -7.21 -15.17
CA HIS A 35 -22.63 -7.53 -15.43
C HIS A 35 -23.20 -8.54 -14.42
N ILE A 36 -24.51 -8.44 -14.18
CA ILE A 36 -25.25 -9.39 -13.34
C ILE A 36 -25.43 -10.69 -14.11
N VAL A 37 -25.02 -11.81 -13.51
CA VAL A 37 -25.21 -13.16 -14.06
C VAL A 37 -26.41 -13.85 -13.42
N THR A 38 -26.61 -13.66 -12.11
CA THR A 38 -27.72 -14.27 -11.38
C THR A 38 -28.25 -13.26 -10.37
N ASN A 39 -29.56 -13.10 -10.33
CA ASN A 39 -30.26 -12.25 -9.37
C ASN A 39 -31.55 -12.96 -8.96
N THR A 40 -31.40 -13.92 -8.04
CA THR A 40 -32.51 -14.71 -7.50
C THR A 40 -32.64 -14.41 -6.00
N ALA A 41 -33.76 -14.80 -5.39
CA ALA A 41 -33.97 -14.59 -3.95
C ALA A 41 -32.90 -15.25 -3.05
N ASN A 42 -32.18 -16.25 -3.56
CA ASN A 42 -31.23 -17.05 -2.78
C ASN A 42 -29.77 -16.84 -3.17
N ILE A 43 -29.51 -16.38 -4.39
CA ILE A 43 -28.15 -16.25 -4.96
C ILE A 43 -28.09 -15.03 -5.85
N TYR A 44 -27.09 -14.19 -5.60
CA TYR A 44 -26.74 -13.00 -6.35
C TYR A 44 -25.32 -13.17 -6.85
N LYS A 45 -25.10 -13.03 -8.17
CA LYS A 45 -23.82 -13.29 -8.83
C LYS A 45 -23.55 -12.18 -9.83
N VAL A 46 -22.43 -11.49 -9.68
CA VAL A 46 -21.97 -10.43 -10.58
C VAL A 46 -20.59 -10.80 -11.10
N VAL A 47 -20.39 -10.68 -12.41
CA VAL A 47 -19.08 -10.81 -13.04
C VAL A 47 -18.41 -9.45 -13.09
N THR A 48 -17.11 -9.42 -12.82
CA THR A 48 -16.24 -8.24 -12.97
C THR A 48 -14.91 -8.69 -13.56
N GLY A 49 -14.73 -8.52 -14.87
CA GLY A 49 -13.53 -9.01 -15.54
C GLY A 49 -13.48 -10.52 -15.54
N ASP A 50 -12.35 -11.02 -15.07
CA ASP A 50 -12.09 -12.43 -14.90
C ASP A 50 -12.58 -12.98 -13.55
N TYR A 51 -13.34 -12.21 -12.79
CA TYR A 51 -13.78 -12.57 -11.45
C TYR A 51 -15.28 -12.63 -11.35
N THR A 52 -15.76 -13.34 -10.35
CA THR A 52 -17.16 -13.33 -9.95
C THR A 52 -17.25 -12.99 -8.47
N VAL A 53 -18.08 -12.00 -8.14
CA VAL A 53 -18.49 -11.68 -6.77
C VAL A 53 -19.91 -12.23 -6.56
N SER A 54 -20.10 -13.02 -5.51
CA SER A 54 -21.39 -13.65 -5.22
C SER A 54 -21.80 -13.48 -3.76
N TYR A 55 -23.11 -13.46 -3.53
CA TYR A 55 -23.70 -13.60 -2.21
C TYR A 55 -24.79 -14.67 -2.27
N LYS A 56 -24.80 -15.54 -1.26
CA LYS A 56 -25.85 -16.54 -1.05
C LYS A 56 -26.60 -16.15 0.22
N THR A 57 -27.93 -16.14 0.17
CA THR A 57 -28.76 -15.84 1.35
C THR A 57 -28.39 -16.77 2.51
N GLY A 58 -28.11 -16.18 3.68
CA GLY A 58 -27.65 -16.90 4.87
C GLY A 58 -26.13 -17.13 4.95
N ALA A 59 -25.36 -16.74 3.93
CA ALA A 59 -23.90 -16.72 4.04
C ALA A 59 -23.41 -15.54 4.88
N SER A 60 -22.28 -15.70 5.54
CA SER A 60 -21.66 -14.65 6.36
C SER A 60 -20.72 -13.73 5.58
N TYR A 61 -20.64 -13.83 4.25
CA TYR A 61 -19.69 -13.09 3.42
C TYR A 61 -20.11 -13.04 1.96
N PHE A 62 -19.49 -12.13 1.20
CA PHE A 62 -19.41 -12.21 -0.26
C PHE A 62 -18.27 -13.15 -0.66
N SER A 63 -18.48 -14.01 -1.65
CA SER A 63 -17.43 -14.87 -2.21
C SER A 63 -16.88 -14.28 -3.52
N ILE A 64 -15.56 -14.29 -3.69
CA ILE A 64 -14.88 -13.82 -4.89
C ILE A 64 -14.08 -14.97 -5.50
N HIS A 65 -14.43 -15.33 -6.74
CA HIS A 65 -13.83 -16.45 -7.46
C HIS A 65 -13.18 -15.99 -8.77
N ARG A 66 -12.09 -16.66 -9.17
CA ARG A 66 -11.52 -16.55 -10.52
C ARG A 66 -12.37 -17.36 -11.51
N ARG A 67 -12.81 -16.72 -12.59
CA ARG A 67 -13.58 -17.36 -13.68
C ARG A 67 -12.69 -18.24 -14.55
N GLY A 68 -13.27 -19.32 -15.08
CA GLY A 68 -12.53 -20.30 -15.90
C GLY A 68 -11.52 -21.14 -15.12
N LYS A 69 -11.32 -20.85 -13.83
CA LYS A 69 -10.59 -21.66 -12.85
C LYS A 69 -11.52 -22.06 -11.71
N GLU A 70 -12.75 -22.48 -12.04
CA GLU A 70 -13.63 -23.17 -11.10
C GLU A 70 -12.94 -24.51 -10.72
N GLY A 71 -11.94 -24.47 -9.83
CA GLY A 71 -11.08 -25.63 -9.63
C GLY A 71 -9.61 -25.40 -9.26
N LEU A 72 -9.16 -24.23 -8.80
CA LEU A 72 -8.00 -24.26 -7.87
C LEU A 72 -8.50 -24.80 -6.52
N GLN A 73 -8.82 -26.10 -6.50
CA GLN A 73 -9.20 -26.89 -5.32
C GLN A 73 -10.37 -26.36 -4.48
N GLY A 74 -11.24 -25.51 -5.02
CA GLY A 74 -12.36 -24.90 -4.28
C GLY A 74 -11.95 -23.76 -3.34
N LYS A 75 -10.79 -23.14 -3.59
CA LYS A 75 -10.31 -21.97 -2.85
C LYS A 75 -10.91 -20.66 -3.39
N PHE A 76 -11.15 -19.68 -2.53
CA PHE A 76 -11.68 -18.37 -2.92
C PHE A 76 -11.44 -17.31 -1.83
N PHE A 77 -11.75 -16.04 -2.15
CA PHE A 77 -11.79 -14.96 -1.17
C PHE A 77 -13.17 -14.80 -0.55
N THR A 78 -13.22 -14.63 0.76
CA THR A 78 -14.37 -14.02 1.43
C THR A 78 -14.14 -12.52 1.58
N LEU A 79 -15.18 -11.72 1.38
CA LEU A 79 -15.21 -10.29 1.68
C LEU A 79 -16.37 -9.99 2.63
N GLN A 80 -16.06 -9.33 3.75
CA GLN A 80 -17.01 -8.88 4.76
C GLN A 80 -16.82 -7.38 4.98
N PRO A 81 -17.66 -6.50 4.41
CA PRO A 81 -17.48 -5.05 4.57
C PRO A 81 -17.47 -4.62 6.04
N GLY A 82 -16.36 -4.01 6.48
CA GLY A 82 -16.14 -3.64 7.87
C GLY A 82 -15.76 -4.79 8.82
N GLY A 83 -15.46 -5.98 8.27
CA GLY A 83 -14.96 -7.11 9.04
C GLY A 83 -16.03 -8.04 9.62
N GLY A 84 -15.58 -9.14 10.20
CA GLY A 84 -16.39 -10.16 10.88
C GLY A 84 -16.74 -9.81 12.33
N ASN A 85 -16.95 -8.53 12.64
CA ASN A 85 -17.21 -8.09 14.00
C ASN A 85 -18.60 -8.52 14.49
N LYS A 86 -18.65 -9.25 15.62
CA LYS A 86 -19.89 -9.80 16.20
C LYS A 86 -20.89 -8.73 16.69
N GLU A 87 -20.45 -7.53 17.03
CA GLU A 87 -21.31 -6.46 17.56
C GLU A 87 -22.16 -5.79 16.46
N VAL A 88 -21.67 -5.79 15.22
CA VAL A 88 -22.42 -5.31 14.06
C VAL A 88 -22.99 -6.47 13.24
N ASP A 89 -22.21 -7.54 13.07
CA ASP A 89 -22.50 -8.75 12.28
C ASP A 89 -23.46 -8.51 11.11
N VAL A 90 -22.98 -7.78 10.10
CA VAL A 90 -23.81 -7.28 8.99
C VAL A 90 -24.51 -8.40 8.20
N PHE A 91 -24.05 -9.64 8.35
CA PHE A 91 -24.61 -10.82 7.68
C PHE A 91 -25.43 -11.73 8.60
N ASN A 92 -25.72 -11.32 9.84
CA ASN A 92 -26.63 -12.07 10.70
C ASN A 92 -28.03 -12.13 10.05
N PRO A 93 -28.54 -13.32 9.68
CA PRO A 93 -29.80 -13.44 8.96
C PRO A 93 -30.99 -12.83 9.69
N SER A 94 -30.97 -12.81 11.03
CA SER A 94 -32.03 -12.20 11.86
C SER A 94 -32.04 -10.67 11.84
N GLN A 95 -30.94 -10.04 11.42
CA GLN A 95 -30.75 -8.59 11.40
C GLN A 95 -30.89 -7.98 10.00
N ILE A 96 -30.74 -8.80 8.95
CA ILE A 96 -30.88 -8.38 7.57
C ILE A 96 -32.35 -8.07 7.26
N SER A 97 -32.62 -6.83 6.88
CA SER A 97 -33.93 -6.40 6.40
C SER A 97 -34.07 -6.53 4.89
N LYS A 98 -32.97 -6.36 4.15
CA LYS A 98 -32.99 -6.35 2.69
C LYS A 98 -31.63 -6.71 2.10
N PHE A 99 -31.67 -7.48 1.02
CA PHE A 99 -30.57 -7.60 0.07
C PHE A 99 -31.00 -7.04 -1.29
N THR A 100 -30.12 -6.29 -1.95
CA THR A 100 -30.35 -5.83 -3.33
C THR A 100 -29.12 -6.00 -4.19
N CYS A 101 -29.30 -6.48 -5.42
CA CYS A 101 -28.31 -6.40 -6.48
C CYS A 101 -28.87 -5.51 -7.59
N ALA A 102 -28.28 -4.33 -7.79
CA ALA A 102 -28.78 -3.35 -8.75
C ALA A 102 -27.64 -2.73 -9.55
N GLY A 103 -27.86 -2.53 -10.85
CA GLY A 103 -26.99 -1.75 -11.71
C GLY A 103 -27.51 -0.33 -11.88
N ASN A 104 -26.61 0.64 -11.86
CA ASN A 104 -26.88 1.97 -12.42
C ASN A 104 -26.01 2.17 -13.68
N GLY A 105 -26.01 3.37 -14.27
CA GLY A 105 -25.23 3.65 -15.48
C GLY A 105 -23.73 3.37 -15.33
N SER A 106 -23.16 3.54 -14.13
CA SER A 106 -21.72 3.48 -13.88
C SER A 106 -21.25 2.28 -13.06
N ASN A 107 -22.12 1.64 -12.27
CA ASN A 107 -21.76 0.64 -11.28
C ASN A 107 -22.81 -0.48 -11.21
N ILE A 108 -22.39 -1.63 -10.66
CA ILE A 108 -23.29 -2.65 -10.11
C ILE A 108 -23.00 -2.78 -8.63
N SER A 109 -24.03 -2.70 -7.79
CA SER A 109 -23.89 -2.75 -6.34
C SER A 109 -24.67 -3.92 -5.75
N LEU A 110 -24.02 -4.64 -4.85
CA LEU A 110 -24.63 -5.62 -3.95
C LEU A 110 -24.72 -4.96 -2.57
N THR A 111 -25.93 -4.79 -2.05
CA THR A 111 -26.17 -4.08 -0.80
C THR A 111 -26.92 -4.97 0.18
N VAL A 112 -26.40 -5.08 1.39
CA VAL A 112 -27.07 -5.68 2.55
C VAL A 112 -27.43 -4.56 3.52
N THR A 113 -28.71 -4.39 3.81
CA THR A 113 -29.17 -3.48 4.87
C THR A 113 -29.77 -4.27 6.01
N GLY A 114 -29.57 -3.77 7.22
CA GLY A 114 -30.13 -4.40 8.40
C GLY A 114 -30.17 -3.47 9.59
N LYS A 115 -30.56 -4.03 10.71
CA LYS A 115 -30.70 -3.33 11.99
C LYS A 115 -30.38 -4.28 13.13
N ASN A 116 -29.61 -3.81 14.09
CA ASN A 116 -29.40 -4.49 15.38
C ASN A 116 -30.00 -3.65 16.53
N SER A 117 -29.60 -3.93 17.77
CA SER A 117 -30.14 -3.29 18.97
C SER A 117 -29.82 -1.79 19.09
N TRP A 118 -28.78 -1.30 18.40
CA TRP A 118 -28.25 0.05 18.58
C TRP A 118 -28.02 0.84 17.29
N CYS A 119 -27.95 0.20 16.12
CA CYS A 119 -27.81 0.88 14.83
C CYS A 119 -28.62 0.23 13.69
N THR A 120 -28.83 1.01 12.63
CA THR A 120 -29.05 0.47 11.28
C THR A 120 -27.73 0.47 10.52
N TYR A 121 -27.55 -0.47 9.59
CA TYR A 121 -26.35 -0.57 8.78
C TYR A 121 -26.64 -0.81 7.31
N SER A 122 -25.66 -0.47 6.48
CA SER A 122 -25.64 -0.78 5.04
C SER A 122 -24.22 -1.21 4.65
N ALA A 123 -24.07 -2.50 4.34
CA ALA A 123 -22.86 -3.08 3.78
C ALA A 123 -22.99 -3.12 2.25
N ILE A 124 -22.07 -2.44 1.55
CA ILE A 124 -22.17 -2.20 0.11
C ILE A 124 -20.91 -2.72 -0.58
N VAL A 125 -21.09 -3.59 -1.56
CA VAL A 125 -20.04 -3.99 -2.51
C VAL A 125 -20.38 -3.41 -3.87
N SER A 126 -19.60 -2.42 -4.34
CA SER A 126 -19.80 -1.76 -5.63
C SER A 126 -18.74 -2.16 -6.65
N LEU A 127 -19.16 -2.34 -7.90
CA LEU A 127 -18.37 -2.86 -9.01
C LEU A 127 -18.47 -1.86 -10.19
N PRO A 128 -17.47 -0.98 -10.38
CA PRO A 128 -17.48 0.01 -11.45
C PRO A 128 -17.43 -0.64 -12.83
N LYS A 129 -18.40 -0.32 -13.70
CA LYS A 129 -18.53 -0.95 -15.02
C LYS A 129 -17.34 -0.71 -15.93
N ASN A 130 -16.70 0.45 -15.79
CA ASN A 130 -15.56 0.85 -16.60
C ASN A 130 -14.22 0.28 -16.11
N ASN A 131 -14.20 -0.34 -14.92
CA ASN A 131 -12.98 -0.92 -14.35
C ASN A 131 -13.21 -2.38 -13.90
N PRO A 132 -13.30 -3.33 -14.85
CA PRO A 132 -13.43 -4.75 -14.50
C PRO A 132 -12.29 -5.23 -13.58
N GLY A 133 -12.63 -5.94 -12.50
CA GLY A 133 -11.70 -6.35 -11.46
C GLY A 133 -11.55 -5.38 -10.29
N LEU A 134 -12.14 -4.18 -10.37
CA LEU A 134 -12.22 -3.22 -9.25
C LEU A 134 -13.47 -3.49 -8.40
N ILE A 135 -13.30 -3.51 -7.08
CA ILE A 135 -14.33 -3.79 -6.09
C ILE A 135 -14.21 -2.76 -4.96
N ASN A 136 -15.31 -2.08 -4.61
CA ASN A 136 -15.38 -1.18 -3.46
C ASN A 136 -16.21 -1.81 -2.35
N SER A 137 -15.63 -1.92 -1.15
CA SER A 137 -16.23 -2.45 0.08
C SER A 137 -16.51 -1.30 1.03
N LYS A 138 -17.78 -1.07 1.38
CA LYS A 138 -18.20 0.00 2.30
C LYS A 138 -19.08 -0.53 3.42
N LEU A 139 -18.90 0.03 4.61
CA LEU A 139 -19.83 -0.13 5.73
C LEU A 139 -20.28 1.24 6.24
N MET A 140 -21.58 1.48 6.14
CA MET A 140 -22.26 2.63 6.75
C MET A 140 -23.04 2.16 7.97
N ILE A 141 -22.98 2.91 9.06
CA ILE A 141 -23.80 2.70 10.25
C ILE A 141 -24.53 3.98 10.64
N GLN A 142 -25.71 3.86 11.25
CA GLN A 142 -26.41 4.99 11.84
C GLN A 142 -26.94 4.55 13.21
N VAL A 143 -26.38 5.14 14.26
CA VAL A 143 -26.82 4.90 15.64
C VAL A 143 -28.26 5.35 15.79
N LEU A 144 -29.11 4.46 16.32
CA LEU A 144 -30.54 4.68 16.50
C LEU A 144 -30.79 5.82 17.50
N PRO A 145 -31.84 6.64 17.30
CA PRO A 145 -32.23 7.68 18.27
C PRO A 145 -32.43 7.10 19.68
N GLY A 146 -31.88 7.77 20.69
CA GLY A 146 -31.97 7.35 22.10
C GLY A 146 -31.16 6.10 22.46
N LYS A 147 -30.38 5.54 21.52
CA LYS A 147 -29.42 4.46 21.80
C LYS A 147 -28.00 5.02 21.93
N LYS A 148 -27.16 4.27 22.63
CA LYS A 148 -25.70 4.47 22.67
C LYS A 148 -25.07 3.31 21.93
N SER A 149 -24.05 3.57 21.11
CA SER A 149 -23.20 2.48 20.66
C SER A 149 -22.46 1.88 21.87
N PRO A 150 -22.10 0.60 21.82
CA PRO A 150 -21.04 0.09 22.69
C PRO A 150 -19.79 0.99 22.62
N ALA A 151 -19.01 1.08 23.70
CA ALA A 151 -17.73 1.80 23.66
C ALA A 151 -16.75 1.06 22.73
N ASP A 152 -16.74 -0.27 22.81
CA ASP A 152 -15.81 -1.16 22.09
C ASP A 152 -16.51 -1.86 20.92
N VAL A 153 -17.31 -1.11 20.13
CA VAL A 153 -18.03 -1.69 18.98
C VAL A 153 -17.07 -2.45 18.07
N PHE A 154 -15.91 -1.85 17.84
CA PHE A 154 -14.83 -2.40 17.04
C PHE A 154 -13.69 -2.79 17.95
N LYS A 155 -13.05 -3.93 17.65
CA LYS A 155 -11.94 -4.48 18.44
C LYS A 155 -10.61 -4.52 17.66
N GLY A 156 -10.62 -4.16 16.38
CA GLY A 156 -9.44 -4.32 15.51
C GLY A 156 -8.94 -5.76 15.51
N GLN A 157 -9.83 -6.74 15.35
CA GLN A 157 -9.52 -8.19 15.37
C GLN A 157 -10.17 -8.96 14.23
N TYR A 158 -10.85 -8.27 13.29
CA TYR A 158 -11.69 -8.92 12.30
C TYR A 158 -11.47 -8.30 10.92
N PRO A 159 -10.37 -8.62 10.23
CA PRO A 159 -10.11 -8.11 8.90
C PRO A 159 -11.21 -8.48 7.88
N GLU A 160 -11.44 -7.61 6.90
CA GLU A 160 -12.54 -7.79 5.94
C GLU A 160 -12.34 -8.89 4.89
N LEU A 161 -11.10 -9.37 4.67
CA LEU A 161 -10.79 -10.40 3.68
C LEU A 161 -10.30 -11.69 4.35
N ALA A 162 -10.61 -12.83 3.72
CA ALA A 162 -9.97 -14.09 4.07
C ALA A 162 -9.83 -15.04 2.87
N TYR A 163 -8.78 -15.85 2.89
CA TYR A 163 -8.64 -17.02 2.04
C TYR A 163 -9.36 -18.22 2.67
N VAL A 164 -10.22 -18.88 1.90
CA VAL A 164 -10.95 -20.05 2.36
C VAL A 164 -10.98 -21.18 1.33
N GLN A 165 -11.13 -22.41 1.81
CA GLN A 165 -11.42 -23.60 1.03
C GLN A 165 -12.60 -24.33 1.67
N GLY A 166 -13.76 -24.33 1.00
CA GLY A 166 -15.01 -24.76 1.63
C GLY A 166 -15.37 -23.86 2.82
N LYS A 167 -15.23 -24.38 4.04
CA LYS A 167 -15.45 -23.64 5.30
C LYS A 167 -14.15 -23.36 6.08
N ALA A 168 -13.03 -23.95 5.68
CA ALA A 168 -11.75 -23.79 6.37
C ALA A 168 -11.02 -22.56 5.83
N LYS A 169 -10.36 -21.81 6.72
CA LYS A 169 -9.39 -20.80 6.30
C LYS A 169 -8.12 -21.49 5.77
N VAL A 170 -7.45 -20.88 4.81
CA VAL A 170 -6.19 -21.39 4.24
C VAL A 170 -5.13 -20.29 4.17
N SER A 171 -3.85 -20.65 4.26
CA SER A 171 -2.73 -19.74 4.02
C SER A 171 -2.05 -20.09 2.70
N PRO A 172 -2.31 -19.35 1.62
CA PRO A 172 -1.63 -19.58 0.36
C PRO A 172 -0.20 -19.04 0.38
N ARG A 173 0.64 -19.53 -0.52
CA ARG A 173 1.93 -18.91 -0.81
C ARG A 173 1.72 -17.64 -1.63
N LEU A 174 2.26 -16.52 -1.13
CA LEU A 174 2.13 -15.21 -1.74
C LEU A 174 3.48 -14.66 -2.19
N THR A 175 3.47 -13.90 -3.28
CA THR A 175 4.60 -13.09 -3.72
C THR A 175 4.34 -11.65 -3.30
N TYR A 176 4.90 -11.21 -2.18
CA TYR A 176 4.72 -9.83 -1.74
C TYR A 176 5.51 -8.89 -2.65
N TYR A 177 4.80 -7.95 -3.27
CA TYR A 177 5.45 -6.85 -3.97
C TYR A 177 5.66 -5.72 -2.97
N PHE A 178 4.61 -5.31 -2.24
CA PHE A 178 4.64 -4.29 -1.20
C PHE A 178 4.33 -4.91 0.16
N ASN A 179 5.20 -4.69 1.15
CA ASN A 179 5.04 -5.23 2.49
C ASN A 179 4.77 -4.14 3.54
N SER A 180 3.55 -3.59 3.53
CA SER A 180 2.99 -2.80 4.65
C SER A 180 2.22 -3.71 5.63
N THR A 181 2.98 -4.45 6.43
CA THR A 181 2.74 -5.30 7.64
C THR A 181 1.35 -5.48 8.28
N PRO A 182 1.16 -6.57 9.06
CA PRO A 182 0.51 -6.54 10.38
C PRO A 182 1.59 -6.29 11.48
N HIS A 183 1.41 -5.27 12.35
CA HIS A 183 2.32 -4.79 13.41
C HIS A 183 3.58 -3.99 12.99
N ALA A 184 3.60 -3.37 11.81
CA ALA A 184 4.53 -2.28 11.41
C ALA A 184 6.05 -2.49 11.66
N PHE A 185 6.49 -3.74 11.63
CA PHE A 185 7.90 -4.10 11.46
C PHE A 185 8.08 -4.82 10.12
N THR A 186 8.74 -4.17 9.16
CA THR A 186 9.07 -4.76 7.84
C THR A 186 10.07 -5.90 8.05
N TYR A 187 9.58 -7.10 8.36
CA TYR A 187 10.43 -8.25 8.64
C TYR A 187 10.39 -9.31 7.54
N HIS A 188 11.48 -9.36 6.79
CA HIS A 188 12.33 -10.54 6.89
C HIS A 188 13.04 -10.50 8.26
N THR A 189 12.78 -11.50 9.11
CA THR A 189 13.44 -11.82 10.41
C THR A 189 13.29 -10.82 11.56
N ILE A 190 12.44 -11.13 12.57
CA ILE A 190 12.79 -11.27 14.01
C ILE A 190 11.53 -11.40 14.88
N LYS A 191 11.57 -12.35 15.82
CA LYS A 191 10.74 -12.43 17.01
C LYS A 191 11.27 -11.40 18.01
N GLU A 192 10.43 -10.50 18.50
CA GLU A 192 10.63 -9.66 19.70
C GLU A 192 11.22 -8.24 19.48
N ASP A 193 10.49 -7.29 20.10
CA ASP A 193 10.79 -5.89 20.42
C ASP A 193 10.75 -4.74 19.38
N SER A 194 10.21 -3.61 19.88
CA SER A 194 9.24 -2.74 19.24
C SER A 194 9.70 -1.29 19.03
N ALA A 195 9.39 -0.70 17.86
CA ALA A 195 9.23 0.76 17.59
C ALA A 195 9.04 1.07 16.08
N SER A 196 7.84 1.03 15.50
CA SER A 196 7.57 1.04 14.03
C SER A 196 7.51 2.44 13.35
N ILE A 197 7.70 2.52 12.01
CA ILE A 197 7.26 3.68 11.19
C ILE A 197 5.85 3.41 10.61
N PRO A 198 4.82 4.19 10.98
CA PRO A 198 3.40 3.91 10.72
C PRO A 198 2.85 4.31 9.33
N ASP A 199 3.69 4.83 8.42
CA ASP A 199 3.22 5.76 7.38
C ASP A 199 2.61 5.16 6.10
N PHE A 200 2.56 3.82 5.95
CA PHE A 200 1.97 3.12 4.77
C PHE A 200 0.88 2.09 5.09
N ASN A 201 0.17 2.29 6.19
CA ASN A 201 -0.94 1.44 6.64
C ASN A 201 -2.19 1.42 5.73
N GLN A 202 -2.19 2.05 4.56
CA GLN A 202 -3.40 2.15 3.71
C GLN A 202 -3.41 1.18 2.51
N PHE A 203 -2.30 0.50 2.21
CA PHE A 203 -2.20 -0.38 1.04
C PHE A 203 -1.90 -1.83 1.41
N LEU A 204 -2.35 -2.75 0.56
CA LEU A 204 -1.80 -4.09 0.41
C LEU A 204 -1.46 -4.31 -1.06
N TYR A 205 -0.34 -4.94 -1.39
CA TYR A 205 -0.05 -5.27 -2.78
C TYR A 205 0.84 -6.52 -2.94
N PHE A 206 0.24 -7.59 -3.44
CA PHE A 206 0.91 -8.89 -3.55
C PHE A 206 0.36 -9.72 -4.71
N GLY A 207 1.07 -10.79 -5.03
CA GLY A 207 0.73 -11.81 -5.98
C GLY A 207 0.21 -13.07 -5.28
N ASP A 208 -0.93 -13.57 -5.75
CA ASP A 208 -1.55 -14.83 -5.32
C ASP A 208 -1.57 -15.79 -6.50
N ASP A 209 -0.66 -16.75 -6.53
CA ASP A 209 -0.60 -17.78 -7.58
C ASP A 209 -1.57 -18.96 -7.31
N GLU A 210 -2.04 -19.14 -6.07
CA GLU A 210 -2.64 -20.40 -5.60
C GLU A 210 -4.17 -20.37 -5.49
N VAL A 211 -4.77 -19.22 -5.22
CA VAL A 211 -6.22 -19.10 -5.01
C VAL A 211 -6.90 -18.45 -6.20
N LEU A 212 -6.52 -17.22 -6.52
CA LEU A 212 -7.08 -16.48 -7.66
C LEU A 212 -6.16 -16.52 -8.89
N GLY A 213 -4.85 -16.71 -8.72
CA GLY A 213 -3.89 -16.58 -9.80
C GLY A 213 -3.81 -15.13 -10.29
N SER A 214 -3.67 -14.19 -9.35
CA SER A 214 -3.91 -12.77 -9.54
C SER A 214 -2.92 -11.89 -8.77
N THR A 215 -2.70 -10.68 -9.27
CA THR A 215 -2.21 -9.56 -8.48
C THR A 215 -3.39 -8.98 -7.70
N VAL A 216 -3.19 -8.81 -6.40
CA VAL A 216 -4.16 -8.27 -5.45
C VAL A 216 -3.62 -6.95 -4.92
N GLN A 217 -4.40 -5.89 -5.06
CA GLN A 217 -4.10 -4.58 -4.47
C GLN A 217 -5.29 -4.13 -3.63
N GLN A 218 -5.06 -3.76 -2.38
CA GLN A 218 -6.05 -3.07 -1.55
C GLN A 218 -5.59 -1.65 -1.26
N TYR A 219 -6.56 -0.73 -1.19
CA TYR A 219 -6.39 0.62 -0.69
C TYR A 219 -7.53 0.97 0.26
N VAL A 220 -7.23 1.59 1.39
CA VAL A 220 -8.25 2.11 2.33
C VAL A 220 -8.31 3.62 2.24
N ASP A 221 -9.51 4.15 1.97
CA ASP A 221 -9.75 5.60 1.85
C ASP A 221 -9.91 6.23 3.24
N PHE A 222 -8.80 6.40 3.96
CA PHE A 222 -8.83 7.01 5.30
C PHE A 222 -9.36 8.44 5.31
N THR A 223 -9.22 9.19 4.21
CA THR A 223 -9.78 10.53 4.08
C THR A 223 -11.30 10.52 4.22
N SER A 224 -11.97 9.53 3.61
CA SER A 224 -13.41 9.35 3.76
C SER A 224 -13.86 8.89 5.15
N LEU A 225 -12.94 8.38 5.97
CA LEU A 225 -13.20 7.85 7.32
C LEU A 225 -12.89 8.86 8.44
N ASN A 226 -12.51 10.10 8.09
CA ASN A 226 -12.15 11.15 9.07
C ASN A 226 -13.20 11.35 10.17
N ASP A 227 -14.49 11.32 9.82
CA ASP A 227 -15.56 11.51 10.81
C ASP A 227 -15.65 10.33 11.79
N TYR A 228 -15.39 9.10 11.32
CA TYR A 228 -15.32 7.94 12.20
C TYR A 228 -14.17 8.06 13.19
N TYR A 229 -12.95 8.39 12.72
CA TYR A 229 -11.78 8.56 13.57
C TYR A 229 -11.98 9.65 14.63
N LYS A 230 -12.55 10.80 14.23
CA LYS A 230 -12.87 11.90 15.16
C LYS A 230 -13.88 11.49 16.23
N GLN A 231 -14.96 10.79 15.85
CA GLN A 231 -16.02 10.41 16.78
C GLN A 231 -15.61 9.30 17.73
N SER A 232 -15.01 8.23 17.20
CA SER A 232 -14.57 7.06 17.97
C SER A 232 -13.35 7.37 18.85
N GLY A 233 -12.61 8.45 18.56
CA GLY A 233 -11.37 8.77 19.26
C GLY A 233 -10.23 7.80 18.94
N THR A 234 -10.39 6.97 17.91
CA THR A 234 -9.38 6.01 17.46
C THR A 234 -8.39 6.66 16.48
N VAL A 235 -7.30 5.96 16.22
CA VAL A 235 -6.27 6.37 15.26
C VAL A 235 -6.11 5.32 14.16
N ILE A 236 -5.55 5.70 13.02
CA ILE A 236 -5.37 4.83 11.85
C ILE A 236 -4.37 3.66 12.08
N PHE A 237 -3.69 3.64 13.22
CA PHE A 237 -2.58 2.73 13.51
C PHE A 237 -3.01 1.25 13.51
N ASN A 238 -2.22 0.38 12.88
CA ASN A 238 -2.47 -1.08 12.76
C ASN A 238 -3.85 -1.48 12.24
N SER A 239 -4.47 -0.65 11.40
CA SER A 239 -5.83 -0.89 10.89
C SER A 239 -5.89 -1.65 9.56
N VAL A 240 -4.76 -1.98 8.93
CA VAL A 240 -4.72 -2.86 7.76
C VAL A 240 -3.78 -4.01 8.06
N ARG A 241 -4.31 -5.24 7.99
CA ARG A 241 -3.54 -6.46 8.22
C ARG A 241 -3.16 -7.09 6.90
N GLN A 242 -1.94 -7.56 6.78
CA GLN A 242 -1.57 -8.39 5.63
C GLN A 242 -2.04 -9.83 5.79
N PRO A 243 -2.17 -10.57 4.68
CA PRO A 243 -2.31 -12.01 4.75
C PRO A 243 -1.09 -12.62 5.42
N ALA A 244 -1.36 -13.71 6.12
CA ALA A 244 -0.35 -14.48 6.80
C ALA A 244 0.55 -15.18 5.76
N GLY A 245 1.82 -14.76 5.65
CA GLY A 245 2.79 -15.21 4.65
C GLY A 245 4.04 -14.32 4.60
N SER A 246 5.17 -14.88 4.17
CA SER A 246 6.40 -14.18 3.81
C SER A 246 6.99 -14.84 2.55
N LEU A 247 7.98 -14.21 1.89
CA LEU A 247 8.72 -14.84 0.77
C LEU A 247 9.36 -16.20 1.14
N ALA A 248 9.43 -16.56 2.43
CA ALA A 248 10.11 -17.77 2.92
C ALA A 248 9.22 -18.76 3.72
N ALA A 249 8.05 -18.37 4.24
CA ALA A 249 7.15 -19.25 5.00
C ALA A 249 5.75 -18.65 5.20
N ALA A 250 4.74 -19.48 5.48
CA ALA A 250 3.44 -19.02 5.97
C ALA A 250 3.62 -18.30 7.32
N ALA A 251 3.21 -17.04 7.42
CA ALA A 251 3.07 -16.42 8.73
C ALA A 251 1.76 -16.88 9.37
N GLU A 252 1.66 -16.82 10.69
CA GLU A 252 0.42 -16.82 11.45
C GLU A 252 0.25 -15.39 12.00
N ASP A 253 -0.97 -14.88 12.13
CA ASP A 253 -1.14 -13.64 12.90
C ASP A 253 -0.88 -13.89 14.41
N GLU A 254 -0.77 -12.83 15.22
CA GLU A 254 -0.54 -12.94 16.68
C GLU A 254 -1.61 -13.79 17.41
N GLN A 255 -2.74 -14.07 16.75
CA GLN A 255 -3.84 -14.87 17.27
C GLN A 255 -3.90 -16.29 16.65
N GLY A 256 -2.90 -16.69 15.87
CA GLY A 256 -2.86 -17.98 15.18
C GLY A 256 -3.87 -18.09 14.03
N ASN A 257 -4.50 -17.00 13.60
CA ASN A 257 -5.40 -17.03 12.45
C ASN A 257 -4.60 -17.03 11.16
N THR A 258 -4.65 -18.17 10.49
CA THR A 258 -4.18 -18.33 9.12
C THR A 258 -5.22 -17.76 8.15
N GLY A 259 -4.82 -16.85 7.25
CA GLY A 259 -5.59 -16.52 6.05
C GLY A 259 -6.54 -15.32 6.10
N THR A 260 -6.68 -14.59 7.20
CA THR A 260 -7.43 -13.30 7.24
C THR A 260 -6.52 -12.10 6.99
N PHE A 261 -7.03 -11.07 6.32
CA PHE A 261 -6.29 -9.85 5.97
C PHE A 261 -7.21 -8.70 5.55
N GLY A 262 -6.62 -7.55 5.28
CA GLY A 262 -7.32 -6.37 4.80
C GLY A 262 -7.56 -5.33 5.89
N PHE A 263 -8.44 -4.37 5.62
CA PHE A 263 -8.85 -3.38 6.59
C PHE A 263 -9.57 -4.04 7.78
N ASP A 264 -9.15 -3.65 8.97
CA ASP A 264 -9.65 -4.09 10.26
C ASP A 264 -10.01 -2.81 11.03
N ILE A 265 -11.30 -2.62 11.25
CA ILE A 265 -11.78 -1.37 11.87
C ILE A 265 -11.16 -1.27 13.28
N PRO A 266 -10.36 -0.23 13.55
CA PRO A 266 -9.61 -0.14 14.79
C PRO A 266 -10.54 0.07 15.98
N GLU A 267 -10.03 -0.28 17.15
CA GLU A 267 -10.79 -0.21 18.41
C GLU A 267 -11.34 1.20 18.65
N SER A 268 -12.64 1.27 18.94
CA SER A 268 -13.28 2.51 19.33
C SER A 268 -12.96 2.83 20.79
N HIS A 269 -12.62 4.08 21.10
CA HIS A 269 -12.37 4.53 22.48
C HIS A 269 -13.50 5.43 23.03
N LYS A 270 -14.47 5.76 22.18
CA LYS A 270 -15.62 6.61 22.49
C LYS A 270 -16.87 6.08 21.81
N ALA A 271 -18.02 6.32 22.45
CA ALA A 271 -19.32 6.02 21.86
C ALA A 271 -19.58 6.91 20.63
N LEU A 272 -20.20 6.31 19.62
CA LEU A 272 -20.58 6.98 18.37
C LEU A 272 -21.84 7.83 18.56
N ILE A 273 -21.93 8.94 17.82
CA ILE A 273 -22.99 9.92 17.98
C ILE A 273 -24.25 9.47 17.23
N ALA A 274 -25.42 9.61 17.87
CA ALA A 274 -26.72 9.29 17.28
C ALA A 274 -27.12 10.21 16.12
N GLY A 275 -27.92 9.69 15.19
CA GLY A 275 -28.73 10.49 14.27
C GLY A 275 -28.16 10.69 12.86
N LYS A 276 -26.85 10.61 12.63
CA LYS A 276 -26.27 10.73 11.28
C LYS A 276 -25.64 9.41 10.79
N PRO A 277 -25.78 9.06 9.51
CA PRO A 277 -24.99 8.00 8.91
C PRO A 277 -23.49 8.30 9.03
N LEU A 278 -22.73 7.29 9.42
CA LEU A 278 -21.29 7.31 9.60
C LEU A 278 -20.66 6.22 8.75
N LEU A 279 -19.72 6.60 7.88
CA LEU A 279 -18.90 5.66 7.11
C LEU A 279 -17.77 5.16 8.02
N VAL A 280 -17.74 3.85 8.28
CA VAL A 280 -16.76 3.23 9.18
C VAL A 280 -15.79 2.30 8.46
N SER A 281 -16.08 1.95 7.21
CA SER A 281 -15.17 1.21 6.33
C SER A 281 -15.35 1.68 4.90
N ASN A 282 -14.25 1.90 4.19
CA ASN A 282 -14.23 2.22 2.75
C ASN A 282 -12.91 1.74 2.12
N SER A 283 -12.96 0.54 1.57
CA SER A 283 -11.81 -0.12 0.97
C SER A 283 -12.03 -0.36 -0.51
N TRP A 284 -10.96 -0.29 -1.28
CA TRP A 284 -10.90 -0.59 -2.69
C TRP A 284 -10.00 -1.79 -2.90
N LEU A 285 -10.49 -2.80 -3.60
CA LEU A 285 -9.79 -4.03 -3.95
C LEU A 285 -9.69 -4.11 -5.47
N ILE A 286 -8.48 -4.19 -5.99
CA ILE A 286 -8.18 -4.44 -7.40
C ILE A 286 -7.67 -5.86 -7.54
N LEU A 287 -8.30 -6.59 -8.44
CA LEU A 287 -7.87 -7.92 -8.84
C LEU A 287 -7.46 -7.89 -10.32
N LYS A 288 -6.21 -8.23 -10.62
CA LYS A 288 -5.69 -8.32 -11.99
C LYS A 288 -5.13 -9.70 -12.27
N SER A 289 -5.46 -10.27 -13.43
CA SER A 289 -5.03 -11.63 -13.76
C SER A 289 -3.51 -11.79 -13.81
N GLY A 290 -3.03 -12.94 -13.34
CA GLY A 290 -1.62 -13.29 -13.27
C GLY A 290 -0.93 -12.62 -12.10
N SER A 291 0.12 -13.25 -11.60
CA SER A 291 0.95 -12.77 -10.50
C SER A 291 2.41 -12.76 -10.99
N PRO A 292 2.94 -11.58 -11.39
CA PRO A 292 4.33 -11.42 -11.81
C PRO A 292 5.31 -12.01 -10.79
N LYS A 293 6.45 -12.49 -11.24
CA LYS A 293 7.49 -12.94 -10.34
C LYS A 293 8.21 -11.74 -9.71
N ILE A 294 8.81 -11.95 -8.55
CA ILE A 294 9.51 -10.89 -7.80
C ILE A 294 10.70 -10.31 -8.59
N ASN A 295 11.25 -11.05 -9.55
CA ASN A 295 12.30 -10.58 -10.46
C ASN A 295 11.73 -9.88 -11.71
N GLU A 296 10.43 -9.57 -11.77
CA GLU A 296 9.79 -8.79 -12.84
C GLU A 296 9.30 -7.41 -12.34
N PRO A 297 10.19 -6.56 -11.79
CA PRO A 297 9.81 -5.29 -11.15
C PRO A 297 9.02 -4.37 -12.05
N THR A 298 9.44 -4.17 -13.29
CA THR A 298 8.72 -3.31 -14.24
C THR A 298 7.25 -3.71 -14.38
N VAL A 299 6.94 -5.01 -14.34
CA VAL A 299 5.58 -5.52 -14.51
C VAL A 299 4.74 -5.22 -13.27
N TYR A 300 5.20 -5.59 -12.08
CA TYR A 300 4.43 -5.35 -10.86
C TYR A 300 4.41 -3.86 -10.46
N CYS A 301 5.46 -3.07 -10.75
CA CYS A 301 5.48 -1.62 -10.54
C CYS A 301 4.44 -0.92 -11.42
N LYS A 302 4.42 -1.26 -12.72
CA LYS A 302 3.44 -0.71 -13.65
C LYS A 302 2.01 -1.03 -13.20
N ARG A 303 1.76 -2.28 -12.79
CA ARG A 303 0.44 -2.71 -12.28
C ARG A 303 0.04 -1.95 -11.01
N PHE A 304 0.98 -1.69 -10.09
CA PHE A 304 0.71 -0.88 -8.89
C PHE A 304 0.29 0.54 -9.27
N ALA A 305 1.06 1.20 -10.13
CA ALA A 305 0.77 2.56 -10.58
C ALA A 305 -0.57 2.66 -11.34
N GLU A 306 -0.85 1.71 -12.22
CA GLU A 306 -2.15 1.57 -12.90
C GLU A 306 -3.29 1.39 -11.88
N GLY A 307 -3.07 0.60 -10.83
CA GLY A 307 -4.05 0.38 -9.78
C GLY A 307 -4.31 1.63 -8.93
N VAL A 308 -3.25 2.32 -8.50
CA VAL A 308 -3.37 3.61 -7.80
C VAL A 308 -4.10 4.62 -8.68
N SER A 309 -3.72 4.75 -9.96
CA SER A 309 -4.40 5.65 -10.91
C SER A 309 -5.88 5.29 -11.06
N THR A 310 -6.19 4.00 -11.15
CA THR A 310 -7.58 3.51 -11.26
C THR A 310 -8.39 3.90 -10.02
N ILE A 311 -7.84 3.72 -8.81
CA ILE A 311 -8.50 4.10 -7.56
C ILE A 311 -8.65 5.63 -7.44
N TYR A 312 -7.65 6.38 -7.88
CA TYR A 312 -7.61 7.84 -7.77
C TYR A 312 -8.82 8.50 -8.46
N ASP A 313 -9.36 7.88 -9.50
CA ASP A 313 -10.57 8.34 -10.19
C ASP A 313 -11.85 8.19 -9.36
N HIS A 314 -11.86 7.32 -8.35
CA HIS A 314 -13.04 6.99 -7.54
C HIS A 314 -13.03 7.56 -6.13
N ILE A 315 -11.89 8.09 -5.66
CA ILE A 315 -11.79 8.67 -4.31
C ILE A 315 -12.09 10.18 -4.33
N GLN A 316 -12.63 10.66 -3.21
CA GLN A 316 -12.83 12.08 -3.00
C GLN A 316 -11.47 12.75 -2.83
N LYS A 317 -11.18 13.74 -3.67
CA LYS A 317 -9.97 14.55 -3.58
C LYS A 317 -10.24 15.68 -2.58
N PRO A 318 -9.34 15.93 -1.61
CA PRO A 318 -9.48 17.07 -0.73
C PRO A 318 -9.45 18.36 -1.56
N GLU A 319 -10.10 19.41 -1.06
CA GLU A 319 -10.01 20.73 -1.67
C GLU A 319 -8.54 21.20 -1.69
N HIS A 320 -8.07 21.62 -2.86
CA HIS A 320 -6.72 22.12 -3.01
C HIS A 320 -6.58 23.49 -2.34
N LYS A 321 -5.65 23.59 -1.39
CA LYS A 321 -5.22 24.88 -0.81
C LYS A 321 -3.83 25.21 -1.33
N PHE A 322 -3.71 26.36 -1.98
CA PHE A 322 -2.41 26.89 -2.40
C PHE A 322 -1.84 27.73 -1.26
N TYR A 323 -0.59 27.46 -0.93
CA TYR A 323 0.18 28.22 0.05
C TYR A 323 1.26 29.02 -0.68
N ASP A 324 1.53 30.22 -0.20
CA ASP A 324 2.69 31.02 -0.63
C ASP A 324 3.96 30.43 -0.01
N TRP A 325 4.40 29.31 -0.58
CA TRP A 325 5.58 28.58 -0.12
C TRP A 325 6.84 29.45 -0.10
N PRO A 326 7.12 30.30 -1.12
CA PRO A 326 8.27 31.20 -1.05
C PRO A 326 8.23 32.12 0.18
N LYS A 327 7.09 32.74 0.47
CA LYS A 327 6.95 33.57 1.67
C LYS A 327 7.13 32.78 2.96
N ILE A 328 6.59 31.57 3.05
CA ILE A 328 6.75 30.69 4.22
C ILE A 328 8.22 30.33 4.43
N VAL A 329 8.94 29.99 3.36
CA VAL A 329 10.38 29.67 3.41
C VAL A 329 11.19 30.88 3.87
N GLU A 330 10.92 32.06 3.32
CA GLU A 330 11.62 33.30 3.69
C GLU A 330 11.41 33.66 5.17
N GLN A 331 10.17 33.55 5.67
CA GLN A 331 9.86 33.72 7.08
C GLN A 331 10.59 32.69 7.97
N GLY A 332 10.70 31.44 7.49
CA GLY A 332 11.49 30.39 8.13
C GLY A 332 12.97 30.75 8.23
N TYR A 333 13.59 31.20 7.13
CA TYR A 333 14.98 31.63 7.12
C TYR A 333 15.25 32.82 8.03
N GLN A 334 14.35 33.81 8.03
CA GLN A 334 14.46 34.97 8.93
C GLN A 334 14.42 34.55 10.40
N SER A 335 13.54 33.60 10.72
CA SER A 335 13.44 33.03 12.07
C SER A 335 14.73 32.30 12.46
N LEU A 336 15.33 31.52 11.55
CA LEU A 336 16.62 30.86 11.79
C LEU A 336 17.75 31.87 12.00
N VAL A 337 17.88 32.87 11.14
CA VAL A 337 18.89 33.94 11.30
C VAL A 337 18.75 34.65 12.63
N LYS A 338 17.52 34.96 13.04
CA LYS A 338 17.22 35.59 14.33
C LYS A 338 17.68 34.70 15.50
N LEU A 339 17.32 33.40 15.48
CA LEU A 339 17.72 32.45 16.52
C LEU A 339 19.25 32.29 16.64
N LYS A 340 19.98 32.30 15.51
CA LYS A 340 21.45 32.25 15.49
C LYS A 340 22.04 33.45 16.25
N LYS A 341 21.49 34.64 16.04
CA LYS A 341 21.93 35.88 16.70
C LYS A 341 21.59 35.88 18.19
N GLU A 342 20.36 35.52 18.56
CA GLU A 342 19.87 35.63 19.94
C GLU A 342 20.51 34.63 20.88
N HIS A 343 20.82 33.42 20.41
CA HIS A 343 21.31 32.37 21.30
C HIS A 343 22.81 32.10 21.18
N ASN A 344 23.53 32.82 20.32
CA ASN A 344 24.91 32.49 19.92
C ASN A 344 25.08 30.97 19.61
N LYS A 345 23.99 30.32 19.21
CA LYS A 345 23.96 28.89 18.93
C LYS A 345 24.42 28.70 17.50
N GLN A 346 25.35 27.77 17.32
CA GLN A 346 25.61 27.24 15.98
C GLN A 346 24.35 26.53 15.51
N ILE A 347 23.75 27.04 14.44
CA ILE A 347 22.73 26.29 13.71
C ILE A 347 23.49 25.27 12.90
N LEU A 348 23.51 24.03 13.37
CA LEU A 348 23.99 22.91 12.58
C LEU A 348 22.98 22.69 11.45
N PHE A 349 23.41 22.96 10.22
CA PHE A 349 22.64 22.57 9.06
C PHE A 349 22.83 21.08 8.83
N HIS A 350 21.74 20.34 8.78
CA HIS A 350 21.78 19.04 8.14
C HIS A 350 22.23 19.24 6.69
N GLN A 351 23.16 18.42 6.18
CA GLN A 351 23.81 18.60 4.88
C GLN A 351 22.79 18.65 3.73
N ALA A 352 21.69 17.90 3.89
CA ALA A 352 20.54 17.88 3.00
C ALA A 352 19.86 19.26 2.81
N ASN A 353 19.91 20.10 3.84
CA ASN A 353 19.30 21.42 3.80
C ASN A 353 20.13 22.40 3.00
N MET A 354 21.47 22.28 3.00
CA MET A 354 22.37 23.21 2.33
C MET A 354 22.12 23.26 0.81
N GLY A 355 22.03 22.11 0.15
CA GLY A 355 21.69 22.05 -1.28
C GLY A 355 20.31 22.62 -1.57
N SER A 356 19.32 22.28 -0.73
CA SER A 356 17.94 22.77 -0.89
C SER A 356 17.84 24.29 -0.73
N ILE A 357 18.54 24.87 0.26
CA ILE A 357 18.63 26.31 0.48
C ILE A 357 19.30 26.98 -0.72
N GLN A 358 20.45 26.48 -1.17
CA GLN A 358 21.17 27.08 -2.28
C GLN A 358 20.36 27.08 -3.59
N ARG A 359 19.69 25.96 -3.91
CA ARG A 359 18.78 25.87 -5.08
C ARG A 359 17.62 26.85 -4.95
N TYR A 360 17.03 26.97 -3.76
CA TYR A 360 15.95 27.92 -3.50
C TYR A 360 16.44 29.36 -3.72
N ASN A 361 17.60 29.72 -3.18
CA ASN A 361 18.17 31.06 -3.32
C ASN A 361 18.43 31.43 -4.77
N GLN A 362 19.03 30.52 -5.56
CA GLN A 362 19.26 30.76 -6.98
C GLN A 362 17.96 30.95 -7.77
N LYS A 363 16.91 30.22 -7.41
CA LYS A 363 15.62 30.26 -8.10
C LYS A 363 14.77 31.48 -7.73
N PHE A 364 14.78 31.88 -6.46
CA PHE A 364 13.85 32.88 -5.93
C PHE A 364 14.54 34.16 -5.43
N GLY A 365 15.86 34.22 -5.42
CA GLY A 365 16.64 35.39 -4.98
C GLY A 365 16.40 35.72 -3.51
N SER A 366 16.72 34.80 -2.60
CA SER A 366 16.54 35.00 -1.15
C SER A 366 17.80 35.57 -0.48
N PRO A 367 17.82 36.86 -0.08
CA PRO A 367 18.98 37.45 0.58
C PRO A 367 19.25 36.80 1.95
N THR A 368 18.19 36.38 2.64
CA THR A 368 18.32 35.71 3.94
C THR A 368 18.91 34.31 3.77
N GLY A 369 18.50 33.58 2.73
CA GLY A 369 19.09 32.31 2.39
C GLY A 369 20.57 32.45 1.99
N ASP A 370 20.93 33.48 1.23
CA ASP A 370 22.33 33.73 0.85
C ASP A 370 23.20 33.99 2.09
N ALA A 371 22.68 34.74 3.06
CA ALA A 371 23.34 34.97 4.34
C ALA A 371 23.52 33.68 5.17
N LEU A 372 22.60 32.71 5.04
CA LEU A 372 22.74 31.39 5.68
C LEU A 372 23.84 30.55 5.02
N MET A 373 24.02 30.68 3.70
CA MET A 373 24.96 29.88 2.92
C MET A 373 26.38 30.46 2.83
N ALA A 374 26.59 31.68 3.34
CA ALA A 374 27.87 32.39 3.28
C ALA A 374 29.06 31.61 3.87
N ASN A 375 28.83 30.73 4.87
CA ASN A 375 29.87 29.92 5.52
C ASN A 375 29.74 28.42 5.18
N SER A 376 29.20 28.09 4.01
CA SER A 376 28.94 26.69 3.63
C SER A 376 30.21 25.82 3.62
N ASP A 377 31.36 26.37 3.25
CA ASP A 377 32.64 25.64 3.27
C ASP A 377 33.02 25.14 4.67
N ASP A 378 32.83 25.99 5.69
CA ASP A 378 33.11 25.62 7.08
C ASP A 378 32.19 24.50 7.57
N GLU A 379 30.92 24.53 7.15
CA GLU A 379 29.96 23.48 7.50
C GLU A 379 30.31 22.15 6.82
N TRP A 380 30.73 22.17 5.54
CA TRP A 380 31.21 20.97 4.87
C TRP A 380 32.45 20.39 5.52
N ASN A 381 33.42 21.23 5.90
CA ASN A 381 34.65 20.77 6.55
C ASN A 381 34.42 20.10 7.92
N ARG A 382 33.25 20.26 8.53
CA ARG A 382 32.86 19.60 9.79
C ARG A 382 32.21 18.24 9.61
N VAL A 383 31.82 17.86 8.39
CA VAL A 383 31.14 16.59 8.13
C VAL A 383 32.09 15.42 8.37
N GLN A 384 31.68 14.49 9.23
CA GLN A 384 32.45 13.27 9.50
C GLN A 384 32.29 12.28 8.36
N THR A 385 33.41 11.75 7.85
CA THR A 385 33.45 10.78 6.74
C THR A 385 33.69 9.34 7.19
N LYS A 386 33.94 9.13 8.49
CA LYS A 386 33.99 7.81 9.12
C LYS A 386 32.60 7.46 9.65
N LEU A 387 32.21 6.19 9.62
CA LEU A 387 30.97 5.76 10.27
C LEU A 387 31.05 5.99 11.78
N PRO A 388 30.18 6.82 12.37
CA PRO A 388 29.80 6.62 13.75
C PRO A 388 28.90 5.37 13.86
N TYR A 389 28.82 4.77 15.05
CA TYR A 389 27.70 3.87 15.34
C TYR A 389 26.40 4.66 15.17
N GLY A 390 25.55 4.26 14.24
CA GLY A 390 24.41 5.09 13.88
C GLY A 390 23.59 4.54 12.73
N ASP A 391 22.64 5.35 12.28
CA ASP A 391 21.71 5.01 11.21
C ASP A 391 22.42 4.86 9.86
N ALA A 392 22.11 3.84 9.05
CA ALA A 392 22.77 3.66 7.74
C ALA A 392 22.50 4.84 6.82
N TRP A 393 21.32 5.45 6.94
CA TRP A 393 20.98 6.67 6.23
C TRP A 393 21.93 7.81 6.60
N GLN A 394 22.19 8.02 7.89
CA GLN A 394 23.08 9.07 8.40
C GLN A 394 24.51 8.88 7.91
N TYR A 395 24.88 7.68 7.47
CA TYR A 395 26.17 7.43 6.88
C TYR A 395 26.22 7.73 5.38
N LEU A 396 25.28 7.16 4.61
CA LEU A 396 25.31 7.27 3.14
C LEU A 396 24.88 8.66 2.66
N PHE A 397 23.83 9.21 3.26
CA PHE A 397 23.16 10.39 2.72
C PHE A 397 24.00 11.67 2.80
N PRO A 398 24.77 11.97 3.88
CA PRO A 398 25.64 13.13 3.88
C PRO A 398 26.71 13.11 2.78
N LEU A 399 27.25 11.94 2.43
CA LEU A 399 28.22 11.79 1.35
C LEU A 399 27.57 12.06 -0.01
N ILE A 400 26.35 11.55 -0.22
CA ILE A 400 25.56 11.84 -1.43
C ILE A 400 25.30 13.35 -1.55
N MET A 401 24.84 13.99 -0.47
CA MET A 401 24.58 15.43 -0.45
C MET A 401 25.85 16.25 -0.70
N ALA A 402 27.00 15.83 -0.14
CA ALA A 402 28.28 16.47 -0.40
C ALA A 402 28.69 16.36 -1.87
N GLY A 403 28.49 15.19 -2.49
CA GLY A 403 28.78 14.97 -3.90
C GLY A 403 27.88 15.79 -4.83
N GLU A 404 26.58 15.81 -4.57
CA GLU A 404 25.63 16.62 -5.33
C GLU A 404 25.95 18.12 -5.20
N TYR A 405 26.13 18.60 -3.96
CA TYR A 405 26.45 20.00 -3.71
C TYR A 405 27.78 20.42 -4.35
N GLY A 406 28.81 19.59 -4.19
CA GLY A 406 30.13 19.82 -4.77
C GLY A 406 30.11 19.86 -6.30
N ASN A 407 29.27 19.05 -6.93
CA ASN A 407 29.12 19.03 -8.39
C ASN A 407 28.29 20.21 -8.89
N GLU A 408 27.13 20.45 -8.28
CA GLU A 408 26.17 21.46 -8.72
C GLU A 408 26.66 22.90 -8.50
N PHE A 409 27.31 23.17 -7.36
CA PHE A 409 27.77 24.51 -6.97
C PHE A 409 29.28 24.71 -7.09
N ASN A 410 29.99 23.75 -7.70
CA ASN A 410 31.45 23.76 -7.84
C ASN A 410 32.19 24.02 -6.51
N ASN A 411 31.72 23.36 -5.44
CA ASN A 411 32.25 23.57 -4.09
C ASN A 411 33.33 22.52 -3.74
N GLU A 412 34.57 22.97 -3.54
CA GLU A 412 35.71 22.08 -3.29
C GLU A 412 35.66 21.39 -1.93
N ALA A 413 35.20 22.08 -0.88
CA ALA A 413 35.08 21.51 0.47
C ALA A 413 34.10 20.32 0.47
N ALA A 414 32.95 20.47 -0.17
CA ALA A 414 31.96 19.40 -0.34
C ALA A 414 32.51 18.23 -1.17
N ARG A 415 33.21 18.51 -2.29
CA ARG A 415 33.85 17.45 -3.11
C ARG A 415 34.89 16.66 -2.32
N LYS A 416 35.67 17.34 -1.47
CA LYS A 416 36.67 16.69 -0.60
C LYS A 416 36.01 15.71 0.38
N VAL A 417 34.93 16.14 1.05
CA VAL A 417 34.15 15.29 1.96
C VAL A 417 33.59 14.06 1.23
N PHE A 418 32.96 14.29 0.08
CA PHE A 418 32.40 13.25 -0.77
C PHE A 418 33.45 12.16 -1.09
N LEU A 419 34.59 12.55 -1.66
CA LEU A 419 35.64 11.61 -2.08
C LEU A 419 36.33 10.91 -0.90
N ALA A 420 36.47 11.58 0.24
CA ALA A 420 37.11 11.01 1.43
C ALA A 420 36.33 9.84 2.06
N GLY A 421 35.03 9.69 1.75
CA GLY A 421 34.21 8.57 2.21
C GLY A 421 34.33 7.28 1.39
N ALA A 422 34.89 7.34 0.17
CA ALA A 422 34.66 6.30 -0.85
C ALA A 422 35.13 4.90 -0.44
N ASP A 423 36.36 4.76 0.08
CA ASP A 423 36.91 3.45 0.46
C ASP A 423 36.15 2.83 1.64
N ASN A 424 35.74 3.64 2.63
CA ASN A 424 34.96 3.18 3.77
C ASN A 424 33.56 2.72 3.34
N VAL A 425 32.93 3.42 2.39
CA VAL A 425 31.61 3.05 1.89
C VAL A 425 31.67 1.72 1.16
N VAL A 426 32.67 1.51 0.29
CA VAL A 426 32.87 0.22 -0.39
C VAL A 426 33.05 -0.92 0.61
N LEU A 427 33.89 -0.70 1.63
CA LEU A 427 34.09 -1.68 2.70
C LEU A 427 32.78 -2.00 3.43
N ALA A 428 31.97 -0.99 3.73
CA ALA A 428 30.66 -1.16 4.36
C ALA A 428 29.72 -2.01 3.50
N GLY A 429 29.60 -1.68 2.20
CA GLY A 429 28.75 -2.42 1.26
C GLY A 429 29.13 -3.90 1.18
N GLN A 430 30.43 -4.20 1.10
CA GLN A 430 30.93 -5.57 1.04
C GLN A 430 30.69 -6.33 2.36
N LYS A 431 30.95 -5.71 3.52
CA LYS A 431 30.78 -6.36 4.84
C LYS A 431 29.32 -6.60 5.19
N LEU A 432 28.43 -5.72 4.76
CA LEU A 432 27.00 -5.81 4.97
C LEU A 432 26.29 -6.59 3.85
N ASN A 433 27.03 -7.15 2.90
CA ASN A 433 26.49 -7.87 1.74
C ASN A 433 25.39 -7.07 1.00
N TYR A 434 25.62 -5.76 0.89
CA TYR A 434 24.71 -4.80 0.25
C TYR A 434 23.30 -4.79 0.86
N VAL A 435 23.17 -5.11 2.14
CA VAL A 435 21.92 -5.02 2.91
C VAL A 435 22.23 -4.20 4.16
N PHE A 436 21.80 -2.94 4.16
CA PHE A 436 22.14 -2.02 5.23
C PHE A 436 21.16 -2.19 6.41
N PRO A 437 21.65 -2.43 7.64
CA PRO A 437 20.81 -2.40 8.82
C PRO A 437 20.50 -0.96 9.23
N LEU A 438 19.39 -0.74 9.95
CA LEU A 438 19.02 0.53 10.58
C LEU A 438 20.11 1.05 11.52
N ARG A 439 20.97 0.18 12.06
CA ARG A 439 22.13 0.60 12.83
C ARG A 439 23.38 -0.11 12.34
N ILE A 440 24.39 0.64 11.92
CA ILE A 440 25.68 0.10 11.52
C ILE A 440 26.66 0.29 12.68
N LYS A 441 27.33 -0.80 13.08
CA LYS A 441 28.47 -0.73 14.00
C LYS A 441 29.73 -0.26 13.27
N ALA A 442 30.64 0.38 13.98
CA ALA A 442 31.88 0.89 13.40
C ALA A 442 32.77 -0.19 12.75
N ASP A 443 32.60 -1.45 13.15
CA ASP A 443 33.30 -2.62 12.60
C ASP A 443 32.49 -3.35 11.51
N PHE A 444 31.32 -2.82 11.13
CA PHE A 444 30.36 -3.42 10.20
C PHE A 444 29.80 -4.78 10.64
N SER A 445 29.99 -5.16 11.90
CA SER A 445 29.30 -6.33 12.45
C SER A 445 27.80 -6.03 12.55
N ASN A 446 26.98 -7.07 12.38
CA ASN A 446 25.54 -6.94 12.54
C ASN A 446 25.24 -6.68 14.03
N PRO A 447 24.47 -5.63 14.40
CA PRO A 447 23.91 -5.56 15.77
C PRO A 447 22.98 -6.75 16.04
N ASP A 448 22.62 -6.98 17.30
CA ASP A 448 21.55 -7.93 17.65
C ASP A 448 20.19 -7.22 17.45
N ASN A 449 19.17 -7.93 16.97
CA ASN A 449 17.80 -7.45 16.68
C ASN A 449 17.67 -6.40 15.54
N TRP A 450 17.79 -6.86 14.30
CA TRP A 450 18.04 -6.11 13.05
C TRP A 450 16.77 -5.64 12.34
N ARG A 451 16.66 -4.34 12.05
CA ARG A 451 15.85 -3.86 10.92
C ARG A 451 16.76 -3.52 9.76
N ASN A 452 16.35 -3.83 8.53
CA ASN A 452 17.07 -3.42 7.33
C ASN A 452 16.45 -2.15 6.75
N GLN A 453 17.29 -1.30 6.16
CA GLN A 453 16.92 -0.13 5.37
C GLN A 453 17.25 -0.41 3.91
N TYR A 454 16.26 -0.91 3.17
CA TYR A 454 16.48 -1.31 1.77
C TYR A 454 16.66 -0.09 0.85
N ASP A 455 16.09 1.08 1.17
CA ASP A 455 16.42 2.35 0.52
C ASP A 455 17.91 2.70 0.59
N CYS A 456 18.59 2.38 1.69
CA CYS A 456 20.04 2.58 1.80
C CYS A 456 20.84 1.73 0.80
N THR A 457 20.32 0.57 0.38
CA THR A 457 20.93 -0.20 -0.71
C THR A 457 20.80 0.54 -2.05
N GLY A 458 19.64 1.17 -2.29
CA GLY A 458 19.44 2.03 -3.46
C GLY A 458 20.32 3.29 -3.44
N ALA A 459 20.43 3.93 -2.28
CA ALA A 459 21.33 5.07 -2.08
C ALA A 459 22.80 4.68 -2.28
N TYR A 460 23.19 3.48 -1.87
CA TYR A 460 24.52 2.94 -2.15
C TYR A 460 24.78 2.80 -3.65
N VAL A 461 23.83 2.23 -4.42
CA VAL A 461 23.94 2.15 -5.89
C VAL A 461 24.18 3.55 -6.48
N TYR A 462 23.36 4.52 -6.09
CA TYR A 462 23.49 5.90 -6.54
C TYR A 462 24.86 6.50 -6.20
N LEU A 463 25.30 6.34 -4.95
CA LEU A 463 26.58 6.85 -4.46
C LEU A 463 27.78 6.23 -5.19
N MET A 464 27.73 4.92 -5.46
CA MET A 464 28.77 4.24 -6.23
C MET A 464 28.86 4.78 -7.66
N LEU A 465 27.72 5.04 -8.31
CA LEU A 465 27.72 5.67 -9.64
C LEU A 465 28.28 7.10 -9.60
N MET A 466 28.00 7.87 -8.54
CA MET A 466 28.62 9.18 -8.37
C MET A 466 30.15 9.08 -8.20
N TYR A 467 30.65 8.10 -7.44
CA TYR A 467 32.09 7.87 -7.31
C TYR A 467 32.72 7.43 -8.62
N HIS A 468 32.04 6.56 -9.37
CA HIS A 468 32.47 6.20 -10.72
C HIS A 468 32.56 7.44 -11.62
N ASP A 469 31.55 8.31 -11.61
CA ASP A 469 31.56 9.51 -12.44
C ASP A 469 32.68 10.48 -12.08
N ALA A 470 32.97 10.65 -10.79
CA ALA A 470 34.01 11.54 -10.31
C ALA A 470 35.44 11.01 -10.52
N THR A 471 35.64 9.69 -10.48
CA THR A 471 36.98 9.08 -10.45
C THR A 471 37.32 8.20 -11.66
N LYS A 472 36.30 7.80 -12.42
CA LYS A 472 36.36 6.83 -13.52
C LYS A 472 36.91 5.45 -13.13
N LYS A 473 36.92 5.09 -11.84
CA LYS A 473 37.37 3.78 -11.37
C LYS A 473 36.26 2.73 -11.55
N GLN A 474 36.57 1.67 -12.31
CA GLN A 474 35.64 0.56 -12.59
C GLN A 474 35.09 -0.12 -11.34
N LEU A 475 35.89 -0.19 -10.26
CA LEU A 475 35.48 -0.73 -8.95
C LEU A 475 34.10 -0.25 -8.52
N TYR A 476 33.82 1.05 -8.62
CA TYR A 476 32.55 1.61 -8.15
C TYR A 476 31.37 1.18 -9.02
N LEU A 477 31.55 1.05 -10.33
CA LEU A 477 30.51 0.52 -11.21
C LEU A 477 30.21 -0.96 -10.89
N ASP A 478 31.23 -1.75 -10.57
CA ASP A 478 31.05 -3.15 -10.20
C ASP A 478 30.33 -3.29 -8.84
N GLU A 479 30.65 -2.43 -7.88
CA GLU A 479 29.94 -2.36 -6.59
C GLU A 479 28.47 -1.92 -6.76
N ALA A 480 28.20 -0.97 -7.66
CA ALA A 480 26.83 -0.56 -8.01
C ALA A 480 26.02 -1.73 -8.60
N LYS A 481 26.60 -2.53 -9.49
CA LYS A 481 25.95 -3.72 -10.07
C LYS A 481 25.60 -4.76 -9.02
N LYS A 482 26.54 -5.11 -8.14
CA LYS A 482 26.30 -6.09 -7.07
C LYS A 482 25.18 -5.64 -6.13
N ALA A 483 25.20 -4.36 -5.74
CA ALA A 483 24.14 -3.79 -4.92
C ALA A 483 22.80 -3.74 -5.66
N GLY A 484 22.78 -3.38 -6.94
CA GLY A 484 21.58 -3.40 -7.79
C GLY A 484 20.96 -4.80 -7.91
N ASP A 485 21.78 -5.82 -8.16
CA ASP A 485 21.33 -7.22 -8.19
C ASP A 485 20.75 -7.68 -6.85
N ARG A 486 21.32 -7.20 -5.75
CA ARG A 486 20.79 -7.47 -4.40
C ARG A 486 19.45 -6.76 -4.20
N LEU A 487 19.36 -5.51 -4.65
CA LEU A 487 18.19 -4.64 -4.54
C LEU A 487 16.97 -5.21 -5.28
N LEU A 488 17.17 -5.74 -6.49
CA LEU A 488 16.12 -6.37 -7.28
C LEU A 488 15.48 -7.59 -6.60
N LYS A 489 16.11 -8.15 -5.56
CA LYS A 489 15.61 -9.29 -4.78
C LYS A 489 14.86 -8.87 -3.52
N MET A 490 14.81 -7.58 -3.19
CA MET A 490 14.22 -7.03 -1.95
C MET A 490 12.74 -6.61 -2.10
N GLY A 491 12.16 -6.62 -3.30
CA GLY A 491 10.79 -6.18 -3.53
C GLY A 491 10.62 -4.65 -3.45
N PHE A 492 9.42 -4.16 -3.09
CA PHE A 492 9.06 -2.73 -3.07
C PHE A 492 9.19 -2.08 -1.68
N GLU A 493 9.85 -2.74 -0.73
CA GLU A 493 10.04 -2.30 0.67
C GLU A 493 11.09 -1.19 0.83
N PHE A 494 11.13 -0.24 -0.11
CA PHE A 494 12.10 0.83 -0.08
C PHE A 494 11.80 1.96 0.93
N PRO A 495 10.55 2.41 1.13
CA PRO A 495 10.32 3.65 1.86
C PRO A 495 10.45 3.49 3.37
N PHE A 496 11.61 3.86 3.91
CA PHE A 496 11.77 4.25 5.32
C PHE A 496 11.79 5.79 5.41
N GLU A 497 12.71 6.42 4.68
CA GLU A 497 12.76 7.87 4.49
C GLU A 497 12.74 8.21 2.99
N PHE A 498 11.73 8.98 2.57
CA PHE A 498 11.52 9.28 1.14
C PHE A 498 12.67 9.99 0.45
N THR A 499 13.46 10.73 1.22
CA THR A 499 14.69 11.41 0.78
C THR A 499 15.69 10.44 0.17
N THR A 500 15.84 9.27 0.77
CA THR A 500 16.78 8.20 0.37
C THR A 500 16.15 7.24 -0.61
N THR A 501 14.87 6.97 -0.40
CA THR A 501 14.05 6.09 -1.25
C THR A 501 14.12 6.49 -2.72
N ALA A 502 14.06 7.80 -3.02
CA ALA A 502 14.11 8.30 -4.40
C ALA A 502 15.46 8.06 -5.10
N LEU A 503 16.55 7.90 -4.34
CA LEU A 503 17.89 7.67 -4.88
C LEU A 503 18.03 6.26 -5.46
N GLY A 504 17.32 5.27 -4.92
CA GLY A 504 17.34 3.90 -5.44
C GLY A 504 16.89 3.79 -6.89
N PRO A 505 15.65 4.20 -7.23
CA PRO A 505 15.18 4.23 -8.62
C PRO A 505 16.09 5.06 -9.53
N LEU A 506 16.58 6.22 -9.07
CA LEU A 506 17.49 7.05 -9.85
C LEU A 506 18.82 6.34 -10.15
N GLY A 507 19.42 5.69 -9.13
CA GLY A 507 20.62 4.89 -9.28
C GLY A 507 20.41 3.73 -10.25
N MET A 508 19.30 3.01 -10.13
CA MET A 508 18.98 1.87 -11.00
C MET A 508 18.68 2.26 -12.46
N ILE A 509 18.20 3.49 -12.72
CA ILE A 509 18.01 4.00 -14.09
C ILE A 509 19.34 4.39 -14.72
N ARG A 510 20.28 4.91 -13.92
CA ARG A 510 21.62 5.31 -14.39
C ARG A 510 22.53 4.12 -14.66
N LEU A 511 22.38 3.05 -13.88
CA LEU A 511 23.09 1.78 -14.02
C LEU A 511 22.67 1.04 -15.29
#